data_AF-A0A955HAD1-F1
#
_entry.id   AF-A0A955HAD1-F1
#
_cell.length_a   1.000
_cell.length_b   1.000
_cell.length_c   1.000
_cell.angle_alpha   90.00
_cell.angle_beta   90.00
_cell.angle_gamma   90.00
#
_symmetry.space_group_name_H-M   'P 1'
#
loop_
_entity.id
_entity.type
_entity.pdbx_description
1 polymer ?
#
loop_
_entity_poly.entity_id
_entity_poly.type
_entity_poly.pdbx_seq_one_letter_code
_entity_poly.pdbx_strand_id
1 'polypeptide(L)'
;MTSLESAGINKRASWLELFYDLVFVAIIAQFTYAVADQVFTIESLIITVVVGYMIFTAWWGTTVSRNLQDSETTKDRLYVQVLMIFALLLSILMPDIFKEGDVSRFFLAYALVRLIQLFMLLRLYRLKPEEAPVTYNIAQAFAISIGLFVAASFLSLPYALILAVAGLVLELFGPLTTGKGNKT
;
A
#
# COMPACT_ATOMS: atom_id res chain seq x y z
N MET A 1 -1.65 43.35 7.44
CA MET A 1 -0.71 42.22 7.52
C MET A 1 -1.36 41.16 8.40
N THR A 2 -2.00 40.23 7.71
CA THR A 2 -3.13 39.40 8.15
C THR A 2 -2.64 38.06 8.69
N SER A 3 -3.27 37.60 9.78
CA SER A 3 -3.41 36.27 10.42
C SER A 3 -2.94 34.94 9.76
N LEU A 4 -2.18 34.96 8.67
CA LEU A 4 -1.68 33.78 7.94
C LEU A 4 -0.28 33.35 8.40
N GLU A 5 0.40 34.16 9.22
CA GLU A 5 1.78 33.89 9.68
C GLU A 5 1.87 33.01 10.95
N SER A 6 0.75 32.65 11.60
CA SER A 6 0.76 31.82 12.82
C SER A 6 0.28 30.38 12.64
N ALA A 7 -0.08 29.95 11.43
CA ALA A 7 -0.54 28.58 11.18
C ALA A 7 0.58 27.63 10.70
N GLY A 8 1.85 27.96 10.98
CA GLY A 8 2.94 26.99 10.96
C GLY A 8 2.79 26.03 12.14
N ILE A 9 1.75 25.19 12.13
CA ILE A 9 1.63 24.09 13.07
C ILE A 9 2.84 23.19 12.80
N ASN A 10 3.86 23.28 13.65
CA ASN A 10 4.94 22.32 13.75
C ASN A 10 4.34 20.96 14.15
N LYS A 11 3.72 20.25 13.20
CA LYS A 11 3.25 18.87 13.40
C LYS A 11 4.51 18.00 13.50
N ARG A 12 5.00 17.80 14.72
CA ARG A 12 6.09 16.85 14.98
C ARG A 12 5.61 15.44 14.66
N ALA A 13 6.46 14.68 13.95
CA ALA A 13 6.22 13.26 13.70
C ALA A 13 6.00 12.53 15.02
N SER A 14 4.99 11.66 15.05
CA SER A 14 4.72 10.85 16.23
C SER A 14 5.74 9.72 16.38
N TRP A 15 5.93 9.18 17.58
CA TRP A 15 6.80 8.01 17.78
C TRP A 15 6.37 6.82 16.91
N LEU A 16 5.06 6.63 16.72
CA LEU A 16 4.51 5.56 15.89
C LEU A 16 4.82 5.79 14.39
N GLU A 17 4.88 7.04 13.94
CA GLU A 17 5.28 7.41 12.58
C GLU A 17 6.75 7.12 12.32
N LEU A 18 7.63 7.52 13.25
CA LEU A 18 9.05 7.19 13.15
C LEU A 18 9.29 5.67 13.13
N PHE A 19 8.58 4.92 13.98
CA PHE A 19 8.71 3.46 13.99
C PHE A 19 8.18 2.82 12.70
N TYR A 20 7.06 3.32 12.18
CA TYR A 20 6.51 2.91 10.89
C TYR A 20 7.50 3.16 9.73
N ASP A 21 8.14 4.32 9.69
CA ASP A 21 9.14 4.62 8.66
C ASP A 21 10.36 3.70 8.77
N LEU A 22 10.80 3.37 9.99
CA LEU A 22 11.89 2.39 10.20
C LEU A 22 11.54 1.00 9.66
N VAL A 23 10.29 0.55 9.80
CA VAL A 23 9.82 -0.70 9.20
C VAL A 23 9.99 -0.68 7.68
N PHE A 24 9.60 0.42 7.02
CA PHE A 24 9.76 0.54 5.57
C PHE A 24 11.21 0.69 5.12
N VAL A 25 12.06 1.34 5.91
CA VAL A 25 13.52 1.35 5.66
C VAL A 25 14.07 -0.07 5.67
N ALA A 26 13.66 -0.91 6.63
CA ALA A 26 14.09 -2.31 6.70
C ALA A 26 13.59 -3.13 5.48
N ILE A 27 12.34 -2.90 5.05
CA ILE A 27 11.78 -3.55 3.84
C ILE A 27 12.57 -3.15 2.59
N ILE A 28 12.90 -1.87 2.43
CA ILE A 28 13.67 -1.37 1.29
C ILE A 28 15.11 -1.90 1.30
N ALA A 29 15.74 -2.00 2.46
CA ALA A 29 17.06 -2.61 2.58
C ALA A 29 17.03 -4.08 2.12
N GLN A 30 16.05 -4.85 2.61
CA GLN A 30 15.86 -6.25 2.20
C GLN A 30 15.58 -6.38 0.69
N PHE A 31 14.73 -5.50 0.14
CA PHE A 31 14.45 -5.43 -1.29
C PHE A 31 15.71 -5.18 -2.11
N THR A 32 16.54 -4.23 -1.66
CA THR A 32 17.79 -3.91 -2.35
C THR A 32 18.75 -5.10 -2.35
N TYR A 33 18.90 -5.80 -1.22
CA TYR A 33 19.72 -7.02 -1.17
C TYR A 33 19.17 -8.13 -2.06
N ALA A 34 17.85 -8.36 -2.00
CA ALA A 34 17.21 -9.41 -2.79
C ALA A 34 17.37 -9.19 -4.31
N VAL A 35 17.32 -7.93 -4.76
CA VAL A 35 17.51 -7.54 -6.17
C VAL A 35 18.99 -7.56 -6.57
N ALA A 36 19.90 -7.15 -5.69
CA ALA A 36 21.34 -7.07 -5.99
C ALA A 36 21.97 -8.44 -6.31
N ASP A 37 21.45 -9.52 -5.71
CA ASP A 37 21.92 -10.89 -5.93
C ASP A 37 21.42 -11.51 -7.26
N GLN A 38 20.58 -10.80 -8.03
CA GLN A 38 19.93 -11.33 -9.22
C GLN A 38 20.72 -11.11 -10.51
N VAL A 39 20.60 -12.07 -11.42
CA VAL A 39 21.01 -11.89 -12.81
C VAL A 39 20.01 -10.97 -13.51
N PHE A 40 20.51 -9.96 -14.20
CA PHE A 40 19.67 -9.00 -14.90
C PHE A 40 19.01 -9.64 -16.13
N THR A 41 17.70 -9.82 -16.06
CA THR A 41 16.84 -10.30 -17.15
C THR A 41 15.62 -9.39 -17.25
N ILE A 42 14.90 -9.43 -18.37
CA ILE A 42 13.66 -8.66 -18.53
C ILE A 42 12.62 -9.10 -17.48
N GLU A 43 12.53 -10.39 -17.20
CA GLU A 43 11.61 -10.94 -16.20
C GLU A 43 11.95 -10.45 -14.79
N SER A 44 13.23 -10.55 -14.37
CA SER A 44 13.66 -10.06 -13.06
C SER A 44 13.48 -8.55 -12.92
N LEU A 45 13.66 -7.78 -14.00
CA LEU A 45 13.36 -6.34 -14.02
C LEU A 45 11.87 -6.05 -13.79
N ILE A 46 10.97 -6.76 -14.48
CA ILE A 46 9.51 -6.56 -14.32
C ILE A 46 9.10 -6.92 -12.89
N ILE A 47 9.55 -8.06 -12.37
CA ILE A 47 9.25 -8.49 -10.99
C ILE A 47 9.75 -7.44 -9.99
N THR A 48 10.98 -6.93 -10.19
CA THR A 48 11.56 -5.87 -9.35
C THR A 48 10.69 -4.62 -9.35
N VAL A 49 10.24 -4.15 -10.52
CA VAL A 49 9.38 -2.96 -10.62
C VAL A 49 8.03 -3.19 -9.96
N VAL A 50 7.40 -4.35 -10.18
CA VAL A 50 6.10 -4.70 -9.58
C VAL A 50 6.19 -4.76 -8.06
N VAL A 51 7.16 -5.50 -7.51
CA VAL A 51 7.37 -5.64 -6.06
C VAL A 51 7.74 -4.29 -5.43
N GLY A 52 8.64 -3.53 -6.07
CA GLY A 52 9.02 -2.19 -5.61
C GLY A 52 7.82 -1.23 -5.58
N TYR A 53 6.97 -1.27 -6.61
CA TYR A 53 5.76 -0.44 -6.66
C TYR A 53 4.71 -0.88 -5.61
N MET A 54 4.59 -2.18 -5.33
CA MET A 54 3.77 -2.70 -4.22
C MET A 54 4.26 -2.14 -2.87
N ILE A 55 5.56 -2.19 -2.60
CA ILE A 55 6.14 -1.62 -1.36
C ILE A 55 5.88 -0.10 -1.30
N PHE A 56 6.11 0.61 -2.41
CA PHE A 56 5.88 2.05 -2.50
C PHE A 56 4.42 2.42 -2.20
N THR A 57 3.46 1.76 -2.84
CA THR A 57 2.02 2.05 -2.64
C THR A 57 1.55 1.66 -1.24
N ALA A 58 2.12 0.61 -0.63
CA ALA A 58 1.87 0.26 0.77
C ALA A 58 2.36 1.35 1.72
N TRP A 59 3.56 1.89 1.49
CA TRP A 59 4.10 3.00 2.27
C TRP A 59 3.26 4.27 2.09
N TRP A 60 3.15 4.71 0.83
CA TRP A 60 2.51 5.97 0.42
C TRP A 60 1.06 6.04 0.86
N GLY A 61 0.27 4.99 0.60
CA GLY A 61 -1.16 4.98 0.92
C GLY A 61 -1.44 5.13 2.42
N THR A 62 -0.60 4.52 3.26
CA THR A 62 -0.71 4.66 4.72
C THR A 62 -0.31 6.06 5.18
N THR A 63 0.79 6.60 4.67
CA THR A 63 1.27 7.95 4.99
C THR A 63 0.23 9.01 4.62
N VAL A 64 -0.35 8.93 3.42
CA VAL A 64 -1.45 9.80 2.98
C VAL A 64 -2.66 9.65 3.90
N SER A 65 -3.10 8.41 4.18
CA SER A 65 -4.26 8.16 5.04
C SER A 65 -4.11 8.75 6.44
N ARG A 66 -2.90 8.71 7.01
CA ARG A 66 -2.58 9.29 8.32
C ARG A 66 -2.52 10.81 8.28
N ASN A 67 -2.01 11.39 7.19
CA ASN A 67 -1.91 12.83 7.02
C ASN A 67 -3.26 13.52 6.82
N LEU A 68 -4.25 12.82 6.27
CA LEU A 68 -5.62 13.32 6.11
C LEU A 68 -6.42 13.36 7.42
N GLN A 69 -5.93 12.73 8.49
CA GLN A 69 -6.58 12.73 9.80
C GLN A 69 -6.07 13.89 10.67
N ASP A 70 -7.00 14.67 11.24
CA ASP A 70 -6.68 15.78 12.14
C ASP A 70 -6.13 15.26 13.48
N SER A 71 -6.59 14.08 13.92
CA SER A 71 -6.05 13.34 15.06
C SER A 71 -6.27 11.84 14.90
N GLU A 72 -5.31 11.03 15.36
CA GLU A 72 -5.40 9.57 15.30
C GLU A 72 -6.07 9.02 16.57
N THR A 73 -7.14 8.24 16.41
CA THR A 73 -7.75 7.49 17.50
C THR A 73 -6.96 6.22 17.84
N THR A 74 -7.24 5.58 18.97
CA THR A 74 -6.63 4.28 19.32
C THR A 74 -6.83 3.22 18.24
N LYS A 75 -7.97 3.24 17.52
CA LYS A 75 -8.23 2.33 16.41
C LYS A 75 -7.33 2.59 15.21
N ASP A 76 -7.07 3.86 14.89
CA ASP A 76 -6.21 4.24 13.77
C ASP A 76 -4.76 3.81 14.02
N ARG A 77 -4.30 3.99 15.27
CA ARG A 77 -2.98 3.48 15.71
C ARG A 77 -2.89 1.96 15.63
N LEU A 78 -3.94 1.24 16.03
CA LEU A 78 -3.99 -0.22 15.94
C LEU A 78 -3.89 -0.69 14.48
N TYR A 79 -4.59 -0.05 13.53
CA TYR A 79 -4.47 -0.41 12.11
C TYR A 79 -3.03 -0.27 11.61
N VAL A 80 -2.35 0.82 11.95
CA VAL A 80 -0.94 1.03 11.56
C VAL A 80 -0.04 -0.04 12.19
N GLN A 81 -0.26 -0.40 13.45
CA GLN A 81 0.50 -1.46 14.13
C GLN A 81 0.32 -2.83 13.46
N VAL A 82 -0.92 -3.21 13.16
CA VAL A 82 -1.22 -4.47 12.46
C VAL A 82 -0.65 -4.44 11.04
N LEU A 83 -0.74 -3.30 10.34
CA LEU A 83 -0.16 -3.12 9.02
C LEU A 83 1.36 -3.30 9.04
N MET A 84 2.06 -2.77 10.05
CA MET A 84 3.51 -2.97 10.20
C MET A 84 3.89 -4.45 10.33
N ILE A 85 3.07 -5.28 11.01
CA ILE A 85 3.32 -6.73 11.11
C ILE A 85 3.29 -7.36 9.71
N PHE A 86 2.28 -7.05 8.91
CA PHE A 86 2.18 -7.58 7.55
C PHE A 86 3.22 -6.97 6.60
N ALA A 87 3.60 -5.71 6.78
CA ALA A 87 4.68 -5.09 6.03
C ALA A 87 6.04 -5.76 6.32
N LEU A 88 6.33 -6.09 7.59
CA LEU A 88 7.50 -6.89 7.95
C LEU A 88 7.42 -8.30 7.37
N LEU A 89 6.23 -8.90 7.32
CA LEU A 89 6.03 -10.19 6.66
C LEU A 89 6.37 -10.11 5.16
N LEU A 90 6.06 -9.01 4.48
CA LEU A 90 6.53 -8.79 3.09
C LEU A 90 8.05 -8.86 3.00
N SER A 91 8.78 -8.25 3.95
CA SER A 91 10.25 -8.32 4.01
C SER A 91 10.76 -9.75 4.11
N ILE A 92 10.14 -10.56 4.98
CA ILE A 92 10.53 -11.95 5.23
C ILE A 92 10.28 -12.84 4.00
N LEU A 93 9.16 -12.63 3.31
CA LEU A 93 8.74 -13.46 2.16
C LEU A 93 9.39 -13.04 0.83
N MET A 94 9.95 -11.83 0.77
CA MET A 94 10.51 -11.27 -0.45
C MET A 94 11.65 -12.09 -1.07
N PRO A 95 12.60 -12.66 -0.29
CA PRO A 95 13.67 -13.49 -0.87
C PRO A 95 13.15 -14.69 -1.66
N ASP A 96 12.02 -15.28 -1.28
CA ASP A 96 11.42 -16.44 -1.96
C ASP A 96 11.08 -16.11 -3.43
N ILE A 97 10.66 -14.86 -3.69
CA ILE A 97 10.36 -14.37 -5.05
C ILE A 97 11.60 -14.42 -5.93
N PHE A 98 12.72 -13.94 -5.41
CA PHE A 98 13.95 -13.74 -6.17
C PHE A 98 14.82 -15.00 -6.20
N LYS A 99 14.75 -15.87 -5.20
CA LYS A 99 15.53 -17.11 -5.13
C LYS A 99 14.82 -18.30 -5.75
N GLU A 100 13.52 -18.44 -5.49
CA GLU A 100 12.73 -19.63 -5.84
C GLU A 100 11.67 -19.35 -6.90
N GLY A 101 11.42 -18.07 -7.22
CA GLY A 101 10.35 -17.67 -8.15
C GLY A 101 8.95 -17.77 -7.53
N ASP A 102 8.84 -18.04 -6.22
CA ASP A 102 7.55 -18.17 -5.54
C ASP A 102 7.02 -16.80 -5.11
N VAL A 103 6.03 -16.30 -5.85
CA VAL A 103 5.33 -15.03 -5.56
C VAL A 103 4.10 -15.22 -4.66
N SER A 104 3.70 -16.46 -4.40
CA SER A 104 2.40 -16.81 -3.84
C SER A 104 2.19 -16.17 -2.46
N ARG A 105 3.11 -16.45 -1.54
CA ARG A 105 3.03 -15.98 -0.15
C ARG A 105 3.13 -14.47 -0.07
N PHE A 106 3.98 -13.86 -0.90
CA PHE A 106 4.15 -12.42 -0.94
C PHE A 106 2.87 -11.71 -1.40
N PHE A 107 2.23 -12.19 -2.47
CA PHE A 107 0.97 -11.60 -2.96
C PHE A 107 -0.18 -11.76 -1.96
N LEU A 108 -0.25 -12.88 -1.24
CA LEU A 108 -1.23 -13.07 -0.18
C LEU A 108 -0.98 -12.10 0.99
N ALA A 109 0.27 -11.96 1.45
CA ALA A 109 0.63 -11.02 2.50
C ALA A 109 0.34 -9.56 2.08
N TYR A 110 0.58 -9.23 0.82
CA TYR A 110 0.27 -7.91 0.28
C TYR A 110 -1.23 -7.64 0.20
N ALA A 111 -2.03 -8.64 -0.17
CA ALA A 111 -3.49 -8.54 -0.13
C ALA A 111 -4.00 -8.19 1.28
N LEU A 112 -3.36 -8.72 2.34
CA LEU A 112 -3.68 -8.38 3.73
C LEU A 112 -3.28 -6.94 4.08
N VAL A 113 -2.11 -6.45 3.63
CA VAL A 113 -1.74 -5.03 3.76
C VAL A 113 -2.80 -4.15 3.10
N ARG A 114 -3.19 -4.47 1.87
CA ARG A 114 -4.17 -3.71 1.11
C ARG A 114 -5.56 -3.76 1.76
N LEU A 115 -5.94 -4.89 2.36
CA LEU A 115 -7.19 -5.03 3.12
C LEU A 115 -7.23 -4.11 4.34
N ILE A 116 -6.12 -3.99 5.08
CA ILE A 116 -6.03 -3.06 6.22
C ILE A 116 -6.15 -1.62 5.73
N GLN A 117 -5.47 -1.28 4.64
CA GLN A 117 -5.57 0.06 4.04
C GLN A 117 -6.98 0.36 3.51
N LEU A 118 -7.68 -0.64 2.97
CA LEU A 118 -9.10 -0.50 2.63
C LEU A 118 -9.94 -0.20 3.88
N PHE A 119 -9.70 -0.85 5.03
CA PHE A 119 -10.43 -0.52 6.26
C PHE A 119 -10.10 0.88 6.79
N MET A 120 -8.84 1.31 6.70
CA MET A 120 -8.44 2.68 7.05
C MET A 120 -9.16 3.69 6.16
N LEU A 121 -9.21 3.43 4.85
CA LEU A 121 -9.92 4.26 3.86
C LEU A 121 -11.43 4.27 4.12
N LEU A 122 -12.02 3.09 4.38
CA LEU A 122 -13.45 2.95 4.67
C LEU A 122 -13.86 3.74 5.91
N ARG A 123 -12.98 3.75 6.90
CA ARG A 123 -13.15 4.54 8.11
C ARG A 123 -13.05 6.04 7.84
N LEU A 124 -12.14 6.47 6.98
CA LEU A 124 -12.01 7.87 6.58
C LEU A 124 -13.30 8.40 5.96
N TYR A 125 -13.99 7.65 5.08
CA TYR A 125 -15.30 8.10 4.55
C TYR A 125 -16.34 8.33 5.63
N ARG A 126 -16.37 7.46 6.64
CA ARG A 126 -17.36 7.58 7.73
C ARG A 126 -17.11 8.82 8.58
N LEU A 127 -15.87 9.26 8.69
CA LEU A 127 -15.48 10.43 9.47
C LEU A 127 -15.57 11.74 8.65
N LYS A 128 -15.27 11.68 7.36
CA LYS A 128 -15.23 12.83 6.44
C LYS A 128 -16.09 12.56 5.19
N PRO A 129 -17.43 12.48 5.32
CA PRO A 129 -18.31 12.17 4.19
C PRO A 129 -18.31 13.25 3.10
N GLU A 130 -17.96 14.49 3.45
CA GLU A 130 -17.85 15.62 2.51
C GLU A 130 -16.75 15.40 1.44
N GLU A 131 -15.74 14.58 1.75
CA GLU A 131 -14.61 14.23 0.86
C GLU A 131 -14.83 12.89 0.12
N ALA A 132 -16.03 12.30 0.24
CA ALA A 132 -16.32 10.94 -0.20
C ALA A 132 -16.39 10.67 -1.72
N PRO A 133 -16.78 11.60 -2.62
CA PRO A 133 -16.94 11.32 -4.06
C PRO A 133 -15.69 10.80 -4.76
N VAL A 134 -14.56 11.50 -4.58
CA VAL A 134 -13.25 11.13 -5.15
C VAL A 134 -12.74 9.85 -4.52
N THR A 135 -12.99 9.72 -3.23
CA THR A 135 -12.41 8.65 -2.45
C THR A 135 -13.12 7.33 -2.81
N TYR A 136 -14.45 7.24 -3.05
CA TYR A 136 -15.19 5.95 -3.13
C TYR A 136 -14.71 5.02 -4.25
N ASN A 137 -14.24 5.61 -5.35
CA ASN A 137 -13.68 4.86 -6.48
C ASN A 137 -12.36 4.16 -6.10
N ILE A 138 -11.61 4.75 -5.15
CA ILE A 138 -10.39 4.15 -4.58
C ILE A 138 -10.74 2.91 -3.76
N ALA A 139 -11.80 2.94 -2.94
CA ALA A 139 -12.22 1.77 -2.17
C ALA A 139 -12.67 0.61 -3.07
N GLN A 140 -13.37 0.90 -4.16
CA GLN A 140 -13.74 -0.13 -5.14
C GLN A 140 -12.50 -0.71 -5.83
N ALA A 141 -11.58 0.16 -6.26
CA ALA A 141 -10.32 -0.28 -6.86
C ALA A 141 -9.53 -1.18 -5.90
N PHE A 142 -9.44 -0.82 -4.62
CA PHE A 142 -8.78 -1.62 -3.59
C PHE A 142 -9.49 -2.95 -3.34
N ALA A 143 -10.82 -2.96 -3.28
CA ALA A 143 -11.59 -4.19 -3.08
C ALA A 143 -11.38 -5.20 -4.22
N ILE A 144 -11.37 -4.72 -5.46
CA ILE A 144 -11.12 -5.56 -6.64
C ILE A 144 -9.64 -5.99 -6.68
N SER A 145 -8.70 -5.07 -6.41
CA SER A 145 -7.27 -5.38 -6.42
C SER A 145 -6.91 -6.44 -5.36
N ILE A 146 -7.50 -6.40 -4.17
CA ILE A 146 -7.36 -7.46 -3.16
C ILE A 146 -7.75 -8.81 -3.73
N GLY A 147 -8.89 -8.91 -4.42
CA GLY A 147 -9.31 -10.13 -5.10
C GLY A 147 -8.30 -10.60 -6.16
N LEU A 148 -7.72 -9.67 -6.91
CA LEU A 148 -6.69 -9.96 -7.91
C LEU A 148 -5.39 -10.46 -7.26
N PHE A 149 -4.93 -9.87 -6.15
CA PHE A 149 -3.73 -10.34 -5.44
C PHE A 149 -3.94 -11.69 -4.77
N VAL A 150 -5.12 -11.94 -4.20
CA VAL A 150 -5.48 -13.26 -3.67
C VAL A 150 -5.51 -14.29 -4.79
N ALA A 151 -6.15 -14.00 -5.92
CA ALA A 151 -6.13 -14.91 -7.07
C ALA A 151 -4.70 -15.15 -7.59
N ALA A 152 -3.88 -14.10 -7.67
CA ALA A 152 -2.48 -14.19 -8.05
C ALA A 152 -1.67 -15.11 -7.12
N SER A 153 -2.01 -15.17 -5.83
CA SER A 153 -1.31 -16.05 -4.87
C SER A 153 -1.52 -17.56 -5.10
N PHE A 154 -2.43 -17.96 -5.99
CA PHE A 154 -2.65 -19.36 -6.35
C PHE A 154 -2.14 -19.71 -7.74
N LEU A 155 -1.48 -18.76 -8.42
CA LEU A 155 -0.96 -18.93 -9.77
C LEU A 155 0.57 -18.94 -9.76
N SER A 156 1.17 -19.60 -10.75
CA SER A 156 2.59 -19.47 -11.02
C SER A 156 2.87 -18.27 -11.94
N LEU A 157 4.15 -17.87 -12.02
CA LEU A 157 4.60 -16.98 -13.08
C LEU A 157 4.37 -17.61 -14.47
N PRO A 158 4.01 -16.82 -15.49
CA PRO A 158 3.82 -15.36 -15.49
C PRO A 158 2.40 -14.90 -15.09
N TYR A 159 1.43 -15.80 -14.96
CA TYR A 159 0.01 -15.45 -14.75
C TYR A 159 -0.24 -14.69 -13.46
N ALA A 160 0.46 -15.07 -12.38
CA ALA A 160 0.40 -14.34 -11.12
C ALA A 160 0.80 -12.86 -11.28
N LEU A 161 1.85 -12.61 -12.08
CA LEU A 161 2.35 -11.26 -12.35
C LEU A 161 1.35 -10.43 -13.16
N ILE A 162 0.66 -11.04 -14.13
CA ILE A 162 -0.38 -10.39 -14.93
C ILE A 162 -1.52 -9.88 -14.02
N LEU A 163 -2.00 -10.73 -13.10
CA LEU A 163 -3.05 -10.32 -12.16
C LEU A 163 -2.56 -9.26 -11.17
N ALA A 164 -1.33 -9.36 -10.66
CA ALA A 164 -0.75 -8.36 -9.79
C ALA A 164 -0.64 -6.99 -10.49
N VAL A 165 -0.13 -6.96 -11.73
CA VAL A 165 -0.06 -5.74 -12.54
C VAL A 165 -1.46 -5.18 -12.80
N ALA A 166 -2.44 -6.01 -13.14
CA ALA A 166 -3.82 -5.56 -13.32
C ALA A 166 -4.38 -4.90 -12.04
N GLY A 167 -4.10 -5.48 -10.87
CA GLY A 167 -4.47 -4.90 -9.58
C GLY A 167 -3.82 -3.54 -9.33
N LEU A 168 -2.52 -3.40 -9.59
CA LEU A 168 -1.79 -2.15 -9.41
C LEU A 168 -2.22 -1.06 -10.39
N VAL A 169 -2.47 -1.43 -11.66
CA VAL A 169 -3.03 -0.52 -12.67
C VAL A 169 -4.41 -0.04 -12.23
N LEU A 170 -5.25 -0.95 -11.71
CA LEU A 170 -6.56 -0.56 -11.19
C LEU A 170 -6.46 0.42 -10.01
N GLU A 171 -5.51 0.22 -9.09
CA GLU A 171 -5.26 1.13 -7.98
C GLU A 171 -4.77 2.51 -8.46
N LEU A 172 -3.90 2.54 -9.47
CA LEU A 172 -3.36 3.77 -10.04
C LEU A 172 -4.43 4.60 -10.77
N PHE A 173 -5.29 3.95 -11.56
CA PHE A 173 -6.31 4.63 -12.35
C PHE A 173 -7.67 4.74 -11.65
N GLY A 174 -7.87 4.03 -10.53
CA GLY A 174 -9.08 4.07 -9.71
C GLY A 174 -9.57 5.50 -9.41
N PRO A 175 -8.71 6.44 -8.97
CA PRO A 175 -9.08 7.83 -8.73
C PRO A 175 -9.62 8.57 -9.97
N LEU A 176 -9.23 8.18 -11.18
CA LEU A 176 -9.65 8.82 -12.43
C LEU A 176 -11.00 8.31 -12.94
N THR A 177 -11.51 7.21 -12.38
CA THR A 177 -12.80 6.65 -12.78
C THR A 177 -13.96 7.49 -12.21
N THR A 178 -15.08 7.56 -12.93
CA THR A 178 -16.31 8.22 -12.48
C THR A 178 -17.27 7.17 -11.92
N GLY A 179 -17.17 6.85 -10.63
CA GLY A 179 -18.11 5.93 -9.96
C GLY A 179 -19.33 6.62 -9.34
N LYS A 180 -20.28 5.81 -8.84
CA LYS A 180 -21.49 6.28 -8.12
C LYS A 180 -21.08 7.05 -6.86
N GLY A 181 -21.02 8.38 -6.98
CA GLY A 181 -20.52 9.30 -5.96
C GLY A 181 -20.03 10.60 -6.57
N ASN A 182 -19.50 10.56 -7.80
CA ASN A 182 -19.22 11.74 -8.62
C ASN A 182 -20.54 12.35 -9.13
N LYS A 183 -21.23 13.10 -8.29
CA LYS A 183 -22.16 14.13 -8.78
C LYS A 183 -21.37 15.42 -8.81
N THR A 184 -20.91 15.78 -10.02
CA THR A 184 -20.59 17.16 -10.38
C THR A 184 -21.76 18.07 -10.07
#